data_AF-A0A378VWS6-F1
#
_entry.id   AF-A0A378VWS6-F1
#
_cell.length_a   1.000
_cell.length_b   1.000
_cell.length_c   1.000
_cell.angle_alpha   90.00
_cell.angle_beta   90.00
_cell.angle_gamma   90.00
#
_symmetry.space_group_name_H-M   'P 1'
#
loop_
_entity.id
_entity.type
_entity.pdbx_description
1 polymer ?
#
loop_
_entity_poly.entity_id
_entity_poly.type
_entity_poly.pdbx_seq_one_letter_code
_entity_poly.pdbx_strand_id
1 'polypeptide(L)'
;MQGNQAVVDYMNELLSGELAARDQYFIHSRLYSEWGYTKLLNVSITRWKKNHTRRRLHPTHPDAGRYAEMARAELNIGTDVVSCLKADLQTEYEVRDALKKASNCAKRLKTMLRAT
;
A
#
# COMPACT_ATOMS: atom_id res chain seq x y z
N MET A 1 11.76 6.55 -23.58
CA MET A 1 12.42 5.69 -22.58
C MET A 1 11.34 4.81 -21.98
N GLN A 2 11.22 3.58 -22.46
CA GLN A 2 10.27 2.61 -21.89
C GLN A 2 10.54 2.50 -20.39
N GLY A 3 9.50 2.70 -19.56
CA GLY A 3 9.62 2.55 -18.12
C GLY A 3 10.28 1.22 -17.80
N ASN A 4 11.41 1.26 -17.07
CA ASN A 4 12.15 0.07 -16.68
C ASN A 4 11.16 -0.94 -16.06
N GLN A 5 11.08 -2.15 -16.63
CA GLN A 5 10.11 -3.17 -16.22
C GLN A 5 10.15 -3.40 -14.69
N ALA A 6 11.34 -3.34 -14.09
CA ALA A 6 11.51 -3.48 -12.64
C ALA A 6 10.85 -2.35 -11.83
N VAL A 7 10.72 -1.14 -12.39
CA VAL A 7 9.98 -0.03 -11.75
C VAL A 7 8.48 -0.26 -11.89
N VAL A 8 8.03 -0.74 -13.04
CA VAL A 8 6.60 -1.06 -13.27
C VAL A 8 6.14 -2.18 -12.35
N ASP A 9 6.90 -3.28 -12.28
CA ASP A 9 6.60 -4.43 -11.43
C ASP A 9 6.55 -4.01 -9.96
N TYR A 10 7.52 -3.18 -9.53
CA TYR A 10 7.55 -2.65 -8.19
C TYR A 10 6.34 -1.74 -7.87
N MET A 11 5.95 -0.88 -8.80
CA MET A 11 4.78 -0.02 -8.61
C MET A 11 3.49 -0.86 -8.53
N ASN A 12 3.40 -1.94 -9.31
CA ASN A 12 2.28 -2.88 -9.22
C ASN A 12 2.24 -3.61 -7.87
N GLU A 13 3.37 -4.08 -7.33
CA GLU A 13 3.46 -4.68 -5.98
C GLU A 13 3.01 -3.68 -4.90
N LEU A 14 3.51 -2.44 -4.98
CA LEU A 14 3.14 -1.38 -4.05
C LEU A 14 1.64 -1.06 -4.11
N LEU A 15 1.09 -0.94 -5.32
CA LEU A 15 -0.32 -0.61 -5.52
C LEU A 15 -1.25 -1.75 -5.09
N SER A 16 -0.86 -3.00 -5.34
CA SER A 16 -1.56 -4.20 -4.88
C SER A 16 -1.67 -4.24 -3.35
N GLY A 17 -0.57 -4.00 -2.64
CA GLY A 17 -0.55 -3.93 -1.18
C GLY A 17 -1.37 -2.79 -0.61
N GLU A 18 -1.37 -1.61 -1.26
CA GLU A 18 -2.17 -0.45 -0.82
C GLU A 18 -3.69 -0.67 -1.01
N LEU A 19 -4.09 -1.42 -2.05
CA LEU A 19 -5.48 -1.84 -2.25
C LEU A 19 -5.92 -2.84 -1.18
N ALA A 20 -5.09 -3.84 -0.88
CA ALA A 20 -5.35 -4.81 0.18
C ALA A 20 -5.45 -4.14 1.56
N ALA A 21 -4.50 -3.25 1.88
CA ALA A 21 -4.50 -2.49 3.12
C ALA A 21 -5.78 -1.67 3.29
N ARG A 22 -6.25 -0.99 2.22
CA ARG A 22 -7.52 -0.24 2.23
C ARG A 22 -8.68 -1.13 2.63
N ASP A 23 -8.82 -2.28 1.96
CA ASP A 23 -9.95 -3.18 2.18
C ASP A 23 -9.89 -3.78 3.59
N GLN A 24 -8.70 -4.14 4.09
CA GLN A 24 -8.49 -4.63 5.45
C GLN A 24 -8.86 -3.58 6.52
N TYR A 25 -8.36 -2.33 6.40
CA TYR A 25 -8.71 -1.25 7.32
C TYR A 25 -10.22 -0.97 7.33
N PHE A 26 -10.87 -1.08 6.17
CA PHE A 26 -12.31 -0.89 6.06
C PHE A 26 -13.07 -2.01 6.78
N ILE A 27 -12.72 -3.27 6.55
CA ILE A 27 -13.33 -4.42 7.23
C ILE A 27 -13.14 -4.33 8.75
N HIS A 28 -11.91 -4.10 9.22
CA HIS A 28 -11.64 -3.94 10.66
C HIS A 28 -12.43 -2.78 11.26
N SER A 29 -12.58 -1.65 10.55
CA SER A 29 -13.40 -0.54 11.03
C SER A 29 -14.87 -0.94 11.20
N ARG A 30 -15.40 -1.81 10.33
CA ARG A 30 -16.76 -2.33 10.45
C ARG A 30 -16.91 -3.28 11.63
N LEU A 31 -15.96 -4.19 11.81
CA LEU A 31 -15.91 -5.08 12.97
C LEU A 31 -15.87 -4.28 14.28
N TYR A 32 -15.04 -3.23 14.35
CA TYR A 32 -15.03 -2.33 15.51
C TYR A 32 -16.38 -1.65 15.73
N SER A 33 -17.12 -1.30 14.68
CA SER A 33 -18.49 -0.77 14.81
C SER A 33 -19.43 -1.79 15.44
N GLU A 34 -19.38 -3.04 14.97
CA GLU A 34 -20.28 -4.11 15.41
C GLU A 34 -19.97 -4.56 16.84
N TRP A 35 -18.70 -4.49 17.25
CA TRP A 35 -18.27 -4.72 18.63
C TRP A 35 -18.48 -3.50 19.55
N GLY A 36 -19.00 -2.38 19.04
CA GLY A 36 -19.28 -1.17 19.83
C GLY A 36 -18.07 -0.28 20.14
N TYR A 37 -16.93 -0.49 19.47
CA TYR A 37 -15.69 0.27 19.65
C TYR A 37 -15.58 1.50 18.74
N THR A 38 -16.49 2.47 18.88
CA THR A 38 -16.56 3.67 18.02
C THR A 38 -15.27 4.50 18.01
N LYS A 39 -14.52 4.55 19.12
CA LYS A 39 -13.22 5.24 19.17
C LYS A 39 -12.18 4.57 18.27
N LEU A 40 -12.08 3.23 18.30
CA LEU A 40 -11.14 2.46 17.48
C LEU A 40 -11.49 2.55 16.00
N LEU A 41 -12.78 2.52 15.66
CA LEU A 41 -13.27 2.80 14.30
C LEU A 41 -12.76 4.16 13.79
N ASN A 42 -12.98 5.23 14.56
CA ASN A 42 -12.61 6.59 14.14
C ASN A 42 -11.11 6.75 13.93
N VAL A 43 -10.31 6.13 14.81
CA VAL A 43 -8.84 6.12 14.70
C VAL A 43 -8.41 5.36 13.44
N SER A 44 -9.00 4.20 13.17
CA SER A 44 -8.65 3.35 12.02
C SER A 44 -8.95 4.06 10.70
N ILE A 45 -10.14 4.66 10.56
CA ILE A 45 -10.51 5.45 9.38
C ILE A 45 -9.59 6.66 9.20
N THR A 46 -9.29 7.36 10.29
CA THR A 46 -8.40 8.54 10.25
C THR A 46 -6.98 8.18 9.84
N ARG A 47 -6.45 7.07 10.38
CA ARG A 47 -5.11 6.57 10.05
C ARG A 47 -5.03 6.17 8.58
N TRP A 48 -6.01 5.42 8.09
CA TRP A 48 -6.08 5.05 6.67
C TRP A 48 -6.07 6.30 5.78
N LYS A 49 -6.95 7.28 6.07
CA LYS A 49 -7.00 8.55 5.34
C LYS A 49 -5.64 9.24 5.33
N LYS A 50 -4.99 9.43 6.48
CA LYS A 50 -3.68 10.13 6.54
C LYS A 50 -2.56 9.43 5.78
N ASN A 51 -2.50 8.11 5.85
CA ASN A 51 -1.37 7.34 5.30
C ASN A 51 -1.54 7.05 3.79
N HIS A 52 -2.78 6.90 3.30
CA HIS A 52 -3.05 6.40 1.95
C HIS A 52 -3.66 7.48 1.00
N THR A 53 -4.11 8.65 1.49
CA THR A 53 -4.53 9.78 0.62
C THR A 53 -3.34 10.58 0.08
N ARG A 54 -2.14 10.39 0.61
CA ARG A 54 -0.95 11.11 0.17
C ARG A 54 -0.26 10.36 -0.98
N ARG A 55 -0.74 10.61 -2.20
CA ARG A 55 0.13 10.77 -3.38
C ARG A 55 0.93 9.51 -3.79
N ARG A 56 0.28 8.52 -4.41
CA ARG A 56 1.00 7.43 -5.13
C ARG A 56 0.57 7.15 -6.56
N LEU A 57 -0.54 7.71 -7.01
CA LEU A 57 -0.93 7.73 -8.42
C LEU A 57 -0.90 9.18 -8.88
N HIS A 58 0.26 9.67 -9.35
CA HIS A 58 0.27 10.86 -10.19
C HIS A 58 0.14 10.37 -11.63
N PRO A 59 -0.98 10.67 -12.34
CA PRO A 59 -1.25 10.18 -13.70
C PRO A 59 -0.34 10.77 -14.79
N THR A 60 0.77 11.43 -14.43
CA THR A 60 1.64 12.14 -15.37
C THR A 60 2.64 11.23 -16.10
N HIS A 61 2.55 9.90 -15.92
CA HIS A 61 3.41 8.95 -16.64
C HIS A 61 2.70 8.46 -17.91
N PRO A 62 3.26 8.71 -19.11
CA PRO A 62 2.63 8.38 -20.39
C PRO A 62 2.41 6.87 -20.64
N ASP A 63 2.92 5.99 -19.77
CA ASP A 63 2.81 4.53 -19.88
C ASP A 63 1.63 3.94 -19.06
N ALA A 64 0.59 4.73 -18.77
CA ALA A 64 -0.56 4.35 -17.94
C ALA A 64 -1.30 3.06 -18.38
N GLY A 65 -1.09 2.59 -19.61
CA GLY A 65 -1.61 1.31 -20.11
C GLY A 65 -0.92 0.04 -19.59
N ARG A 66 0.19 0.15 -18.83
CA ARG A 66 0.97 -1.00 -18.32
C ARG A 66 0.71 -1.39 -16.86
N TYR A 67 -0.14 -0.66 -16.14
CA TYR A 67 -0.59 -1.03 -14.78
C TYR A 67 -1.73 -2.07 -14.82
N ALA A 68 -1.66 -3.02 -15.75
CA ALA A 68 -2.81 -3.76 -16.26
C ALA A 68 -3.29 -4.95 -15.38
N GLU A 69 -2.55 -5.33 -14.34
CA GLU A 69 -2.97 -6.45 -13.47
C GLU A 69 -2.80 -6.07 -12.00
N MET A 70 -3.63 -5.16 -11.52
CA MET A 70 -3.71 -4.82 -10.09
C MET A 70 -4.51 -5.89 -9.34
N ALA A 71 -3.99 -7.11 -9.28
CA ALA A 71 -4.53 -8.11 -8.37
C ALA A 71 -4.35 -7.62 -6.93
N ARG A 72 -5.41 -7.66 -6.13
CA ARG A 72 -5.31 -7.33 -4.69
C ARG A 72 -4.44 -8.37 -4.01
N ALA A 73 -3.54 -7.93 -3.13
CA ALA A 73 -2.82 -8.84 -2.24
C ALA A 73 -3.81 -9.52 -1.28
N GLU A 74 -3.38 -10.63 -0.70
CA GLU A 74 -4.17 -11.39 0.27
C GLU A 74 -4.51 -10.54 1.50
N LEU A 75 -5.72 -10.69 2.03
CA LEU A 75 -6.20 -9.95 3.19
C LEU A 75 -5.95 -10.75 4.47
N ASN A 76 -5.54 -10.08 5.54
CA ASN A 76 -5.42 -10.68 6.87
C ASN A 76 -6.45 -10.08 7.82
N ILE A 77 -7.58 -10.77 7.99
CA ILE A 77 -8.71 -10.28 8.80
C ILE A 77 -8.68 -10.92 10.19
N GLY A 78 -8.53 -10.08 11.21
CA GLY A 78 -8.58 -10.51 12.61
C GLY A 78 -10.00 -10.84 13.08
N THR A 79 -10.11 -11.67 14.13
CA THR A 79 -11.37 -12.08 14.77
C THR A 79 -11.64 -11.35 16.09
N ASP A 80 -10.63 -10.68 16.64
CA ASP A 80 -10.68 -9.87 17.85
C ASP A 80 -9.83 -8.60 17.68
N VAL A 81 -10.00 -7.62 18.56
CA VAL A 81 -9.30 -6.32 18.46
C VAL A 81 -7.78 -6.46 18.37
N VAL A 82 -7.17 -7.35 19.15
CA VAL A 82 -5.71 -7.51 19.16
C VAL A 82 -5.23 -8.15 17.87
N SER A 83 -5.93 -9.16 17.36
CA SER A 83 -5.60 -9.78 16.06
C SER A 83 -5.73 -8.79 14.90
N CYS A 84 -6.79 -7.97 14.86
CA CYS A 84 -6.96 -6.94 13.83
C CYS A 84 -5.81 -5.92 13.85
N LEU A 85 -5.45 -5.41 15.04
CA LEU A 85 -4.34 -4.45 15.18
C LEU A 85 -2.99 -5.06 14.81
N LYS A 86 -2.76 -6.34 15.10
CA LYS A 86 -1.54 -7.05 14.69
C LYS A 86 -1.49 -7.24 13.17
N ALA A 87 -2.62 -7.60 12.55
CA ALA A 87 -2.72 -7.72 11.10
C ALA A 87 -2.46 -6.38 10.42
N ASP A 88 -3.06 -5.28 10.91
CA ASP A 88 -2.83 -3.93 10.38
C ASP A 88 -1.36 -3.49 10.54
N LEU A 89 -0.74 -3.82 11.68
CA LEU A 89 0.68 -3.53 11.92
C LEU A 89 1.59 -4.31 10.96
N GLN A 90 1.27 -5.57 10.69
CA GLN A 90 2.02 -6.41 9.76
C GLN A 90 1.95 -5.83 8.33
N THR A 91 0.76 -5.44 7.88
CA THR A 91 0.58 -4.77 6.58
C THR A 91 1.42 -3.48 6.48
N GLU A 92 1.49 -2.68 7.54
CA GLU A 92 2.33 -1.47 7.57
C GLU A 92 3.82 -1.78 7.45
N TYR A 93 4.29 -2.90 8.01
CA TYR A 93 5.68 -3.36 7.82
C TYR A 93 5.96 -3.79 6.39
N GLU A 94 5.03 -4.52 5.77
CA GLU A 94 5.14 -4.95 4.36
C GLU A 94 5.20 -3.76 3.41
N VAL A 95 4.29 -2.79 3.58
CA VAL A 95 4.29 -1.55 2.80
C VAL A 95 5.58 -0.76 3.01
N ARG A 96 6.07 -0.65 4.25
CA ARG A 96 7.34 0.02 4.56
C ARG A 96 8.51 -0.65 3.85
N ASP A 97 8.56 -1.97 3.84
CA ASP A 97 9.68 -2.70 3.27
C ASP A 97 9.63 -2.72 1.73
N ALA A 98 8.43 -2.75 1.14
CA ALA A 98 8.24 -2.44 -0.28
C ALA A 98 8.82 -1.05 -0.60
N LEU A 99 8.41 0.01 0.12
CA LEU A 99 8.90 1.37 -0.11
C LEU A 99 10.43 1.51 -0.05
N LYS A 100 11.09 0.81 0.86
CA LYS A 100 12.55 0.78 0.94
C LYS A 100 13.17 0.17 -0.32
N LYS A 101 12.60 -0.93 -0.82
CA LYS A 101 13.02 -1.55 -2.10
C LYS A 101 12.86 -0.56 -3.26
N ALA A 102 11.73 0.16 -3.34
CA ALA A 102 11.50 1.24 -4.31
C ALA A 102 12.65 2.26 -4.33
N SER A 103 12.95 2.80 -3.14
CA SER A 103 13.89 3.90 -2.98
C SER A 103 15.27 3.48 -3.43
N ASN A 104 15.67 2.25 -3.12
CA ASN A 104 16.95 1.70 -3.55
C ASN A 104 17.00 1.48 -5.07
N CYS A 105 15.94 0.95 -5.68
CA CYS A 105 15.86 0.78 -7.13
C CYS A 105 15.95 2.13 -7.87
N ALA A 106 15.17 3.13 -7.42
CA ALA A 106 15.20 4.47 -7.99
C ALA A 106 16.57 5.15 -7.88
N LYS A 107 17.26 4.98 -6.74
CA LYS A 107 18.65 5.47 -6.56
C LYS A 107 19.61 4.82 -7.55
N ARG A 108 19.56 3.50 -7.72
CA ARG A 108 20.44 2.76 -8.66
C ARG A 108 20.22 3.21 -10.11
N LEU A 109 18.97 3.38 -10.53
CA LEU A 109 18.61 3.93 -11.84
C LEU A 109 19.18 5.33 -12.07
N LYS A 110 19.08 6.21 -11.06
CA LYS A 110 19.62 7.58 -11.14
C LYS A 110 21.15 7.60 -11.22
N THR A 111 21.84 6.66 -10.58
CA THR A 111 23.30 6.51 -10.67
C THR A 111 23.71 6.02 -12.06
N MET A 112 23.01 5.03 -12.63
CA MET A 112 23.30 4.52 -13.97
C MET A 112 23.11 5.58 -15.07
N LEU A 113 22.04 6.38 -14.99
CA LEU A 113 21.77 7.48 -15.94
C LEU A 113 22.75 8.65 -15.85
N ARG A 114 23.54 8.75 -14.77
CA ARG A 114 24.58 9.78 -14.60
C ARG A 114 25.98 9.29 -15.02
N ALA A 115 26.12 8.01 -15.28
CA ALA A 115 27.37 7.36 -15.69
C ALA A 115 27.46 7.16 -17.21
N THR A 116 26.44 7.58 -17.96
CA THR A 116 26.34 7.62 -19.42
C THR A 116 26.27 9.07 -19.89
#